data_AF-A0A2M7T9A2-F1
#
_entry.id   AF-A0A2M7T9A2-F1
#
_cell.length_a   1.000
_cell.length_b   1.000
_cell.length_c   1.000
_cell.angle_alpha   90.00
_cell.angle_beta   90.00
_cell.angle_gamma   90.00
#
_symmetry.space_group_name_H-M   'P 1'
#
loop_
_entity.id
_entity.type
_entity.pdbx_description
1 polymer ?
#
loop_
_entity_poly.entity_id
_entity_poly.type
_entity_poly.pdbx_seq_one_letter_code
_entity_poly.pdbx_strand_id
1 'polypeptide(L)' 'MITKQEIMKVARELKVDPNTIERDYVISWFLSGIYADGILSQAFVFKGGTALRKVYFPT' A
#
# COMPACT_ATOMS: atom_id res chain seq x y z
N MET A 1 -13.90 2.02 -0.47
CA MET A 1 -12.97 3.04 0.07
C MET A 1 -12.84 2.83 1.57
N ILE A 2 -11.63 2.94 2.12
CA ILE A 2 -11.39 2.82 3.56
C ILE A 2 -11.89 4.08 4.29
N THR A 3 -12.53 3.91 5.44
CA THR A 3 -13.02 5.01 6.26
C THR A 3 -11.94 5.56 7.18
N LYS A 4 -12.12 6.81 7.65
CA LYS A 4 -11.24 7.40 8.67
C LYS A 4 -11.18 6.55 9.94
N GLN A 5 -12.29 5.92 10.34
CA GLN A 5 -12.34 5.09 11.54
C GLN A 5 -11.50 3.81 11.38
N GLU A 6 -11.53 3.18 10.21
CA GLU A 6 -10.70 2.03 9.88
C GLU A 6 -9.23 2.41 9.81
N ILE A 7 -8.89 3.53 9.15
CA ILE A 7 -7.51 4.06 9.13
C ILE A 7 -6.99 4.23 10.57
N MET A 8 -7.77 4.90 11.43
CA MET A 8 -7.38 5.14 12.82
C MET A 8 -7.27 3.84 13.63
N LYS A 9 -8.11 2.84 13.36
CA LYS A 9 -8.06 1.53 14.03
C LYS A 9 -6.76 0.80 13.68
N VAL A 10 -6.47 0.64 12.39
CA VAL A 10 -5.27 -0.06 11.91
C VAL A 10 -4.00 0.67 12.34
N ALA A 11 -3.98 2.01 12.27
CA ALA A 11 -2.85 2.81 12.71
C ALA A 11 -2.49 2.57 14.19
N ARG A 12 -3.51 2.44 15.06
CA ARG A 12 -3.31 2.10 16.47
C ARG A 12 -2.79 0.68 16.67
N GLU A 13 -3.37 -0.30 15.97
CA GLU A 13 -2.96 -1.71 16.06
C GLU A 13 -1.49 -1.89 15.65
N LEU A 14 -1.08 -1.22 14.57
CA LEU A 14 0.28 -1.27 14.03
C LEU A 14 1.24 -0.25 14.67
N LYS A 15 0.76 0.60 15.59
CA LYS A 15 1.52 1.67 16.25
C LYS A 15 2.25 2.59 15.26
N VAL A 16 1.58 2.98 14.18
CA VAL A 16 2.10 3.90 13.17
C VAL A 16 1.23 5.15 13.03
N ASP A 17 1.77 6.19 12.40
CA ASP A 17 1.00 7.38 12.08
C ASP A 17 -0.16 7.05 11.11
N PRO A 18 -1.40 7.55 11.32
CA PRO A 18 -2.53 7.33 10.42
C PRO A 18 -2.25 7.66 8.94
N ASN A 19 -1.42 8.67 8.66
CA ASN A 19 -1.03 9.01 7.29
C ASN A 19 -0.21 7.90 6.63
N THR A 20 0.49 7.07 7.42
CA THR A 20 1.19 5.89 6.91
C THR A 20 0.20 4.87 6.37
N ILE A 21 -0.91 4.63 7.09
CA ILE A 21 -1.96 3.71 6.65
C ILE A 21 -2.67 4.25 5.39
N GLU A 22 -2.99 5.54 5.38
CA GLU A 22 -3.62 6.18 4.22
C GLU A 22 -2.74 6.10 2.97
N ARG A 23 -1.46 6.47 3.09
CA ARG A 23 -0.49 6.36 1.99
C ARG A 23 -0.35 4.92 1.52
N ASP A 24 -0.28 3.96 2.44
CA ASP A 24 -0.16 2.55 2.09
C ASP A 24 -1.38 2.01 1.37
N TYR A 25 -2.57 2.48 1.73
CA TYR A 25 -3.82 2.15 1.06
C TYR A 25 -3.80 2.66 -0.39
N VAL A 26 -3.44 3.93 -0.60
CA VAL A 26 -3.36 4.54 -1.95
C VAL A 26 -2.34 3.82 -2.82
N ILE A 27 -1.16 3.49 -2.28
CA ILE A 27 -0.13 2.75 -3.02
C ILE A 27 -0.65 1.38 -3.43
N SER A 28 -1.34 0.66 -2.55
CA SER A 28 -1.92 -0.65 -2.90
C SER A 28 -2.94 -0.54 -4.02
N TRP A 29 -3.80 0.49 -4.03
CA TRP A 29 -4.73 0.73 -5.15
C TRP A 29 -4.02 1.06 -6.45
N PHE A 30 -2.98 1.90 -6.40
CA PHE A 30 -2.20 2.27 -7.57
C PHE A 30 -1.51 1.06 -8.19
N LEU A 31 -0.87 0.23 -7.36
CA LEU A 31 -0.25 -1.02 -7.80
C LEU A 31 -1.29 -1.98 -8.37
N SER A 32 -2.45 -2.12 -7.72
CA SER A 32 -3.54 -2.95 -8.24
C SER A 32 -4.01 -2.48 -9.62
N GLY A 33 -4.08 -1.17 -9.86
CA GLY A 33 -4.45 -0.61 -11.16
C GLY A 33 -3.40 -0.87 -12.24
N ILE A 34 -2.12 -0.62 -11.93
CA ILE A 34 -1.00 -0.88 -12.86
C ILE A 34 -0.95 -2.35 -13.25
N TYR A 35 -1.03 -3.25 -12.27
CA TYR A 35 -0.86 -4.68 -12.50
C TYR A 35 -2.13 -5.38 -13.01
N ALA A 36 -3.28 -4.70 -13.02
CA ALA A 36 -4.47 -5.18 -13.70
C ALA A 36 -4.44 -4.92 -15.22
N ASP A 37 -3.61 -3.98 -15.68
CA ASP A 37 -3.45 -3.69 -17.11
C ASP A 37 -2.36 -4.56 -17.75
N GLY A 38 -2.65 -5.14 -18.92
CA GLY A 38 -1.76 -6.09 -19.59
C GLY A 38 -0.47 -5.47 -20.14
N ILE A 39 -0.45 -4.17 -20.42
CA ILE A 39 0.72 -3.45 -20.92
C ILE A 39 1.53 -2.90 -19.74
N LEU A 40 0.88 -2.20 -18.81
CA LEU A 40 1.54 -1.55 -17.69
C LEU A 40 2.18 -2.56 -16.72
N SER A 41 1.54 -3.71 -16.52
CA SER A 41 2.09 -4.80 -15.68
C SER A 41 3.46 -5.28 -16.15
N GLN A 42 3.74 -5.22 -17.46
CA GLN A 42 5.02 -5.63 -18.04
C GLN A 42 6.02 -4.47 -18.11
N ALA A 43 5.53 -3.23 -18.19
CA ALA A 43 6.36 -2.03 -18.29
C ALA A 43 6.91 -1.55 -16.93
N PHE A 44 6.24 -1.88 -15.82
CA PHE A 44 6.59 -1.38 -14.49
C PHE A 44 7.02 -2.49 -13.53
N VAL A 45 8.08 -2.22 -12.76
CA VAL A 45 8.54 -3.07 -11.65
C VAL A 45 8.45 -2.28 -10.35
N PHE A 46 7.70 -2.82 -9.38
CA PHE A 46 7.63 -2.24 -8.04
C PHE A 46 8.90 -2.58 -7.24
N LYS A 47 9.64 -1.56 -6.81
CA LYS A 47 10.94 -1.70 -6.13
C LYS A 47 11.15 -0.67 -5.02
N GLY A 48 12.29 -0.76 -4.34
CA GLY A 48 12.72 0.16 -3.28
C GLY A 48 12.20 -0.19 -1.89
N GLY A 49 12.35 0.72 -0.93
CA GLY A 49 12.02 0.47 0.49
C GLY A 49 10.54 0.12 0.73
N THR A 50 9.61 0.74 0.01
CA THR A 50 8.19 0.41 0.12
C THR A 50 7.89 -1.00 -0.39
N ALA A 51 8.56 -1.44 -1.47
CA ALA A 51 8.42 -2.81 -1.98
C ALA A 51 8.96 -3.84 -1.00
N LEU A 52 10.12 -3.56 -0.38
CA LEU A 52 10.66 -4.39 0.68
C LEU A 52 9.69 -4.52 1.85
N ARG A 53 9.17 -3.41 2.37
CA ARG A 53 8.23 -3.44 3.50
C ARG A 53 6.94 -4.20 3.16
N LYS A 54 6.38 -4.00 1.96
CA LYS A 54 5.09 -4.62 1.60
C LYS A 54 5.18 -6.09 1.21
N VAL A 55 6.28 -6.52 0.58
CA VAL A 55 6.39 -7.87 -0.01
C VAL A 55 7.28 -8.79 0.82
N TYR A 56 8.32 -8.26 1.46
CA TYR A 56 9.34 -9.08 2.14
C TYR A 56 9.30 -8.95 3.67
N PHE A 57 8.79 -7.85 4.22
CA PHE A 57 8.70 -7.62 5.67
C PHE A 57 7.28 -7.26 6.11
N PRO A 58 6.29 -8.15 5.92
CA PRO A 58 4.94 -7.89 6.42
C PRO A 58 4.96 -7.77 7.95
N THR A 59 4.74 -6.56 8.44
CA THR A 59 4.49 -6.22 9.86
C THR A 59 3.00 -6.28 10.17
#